data_AF-A0A1X0R5W6-F1
#
_entry.id   AF-A0A1X0R5W6-F1
#
_cell.length_a   1.000
_cell.length_b   1.000
_cell.length_c   1.000
_cell.angle_alpha   90.00
_cell.angle_beta   90.00
_cell.angle_gamma   90.00
#
_symmetry.space_group_name_H-M   'P 1'
#
loop_
_entity.id
_entity.type
_entity.pdbx_description
1 polymer ?
#
loop_
_entity_poly.entity_id
_entity_poly.type
_entity_poly.pdbx_seq_one_letter_code
_entity_poly.pdbx_strand_id
1 'polypeptide(L)'
;MRGILTLYDLRFQIPLKSWLHPSKSRISVLLLNQDPRAENKQVIIASGKNEVSIWDIVNLQCTEVFAVKSGDEKTTGVILEAYKPLETPGDREILVNSFTMNESNFTENSIRAIAAPADCRLMITGGSDRKIRFWDTARIENSGVILGTELDESKPRYSTNTIEHTKFHFEFNRTNNHHGNNIILTELPYPMIISGDRDGVIKVLA
;
A
#
# COMPACT_ATOMS: atom_id res chain seq x y z
N MET A 1 5.91 15.77 -10.38
CA MET A 1 6.66 14.87 -9.48
C MET A 1 6.13 15.04 -8.07
N ARG A 2 5.79 13.95 -7.37
CA ARG A 2 5.25 13.97 -5.99
C ARG A 2 5.97 12.92 -5.16
N GLY A 3 5.68 12.88 -3.87
CA GLY A 3 6.20 11.80 -3.01
C GLY A 3 7.47 12.14 -2.25
N ILE A 4 7.78 13.43 -2.09
CA ILE A 4 8.91 13.87 -1.25
C ILE A 4 8.50 13.72 0.22
N LEU A 5 9.32 13.02 0.98
CA LEU A 5 9.18 12.82 2.42
C LEU A 5 10.32 13.55 3.10
N THR A 6 10.02 14.22 4.21
CA THR A 6 11.03 14.92 5.01
C THR A 6 10.85 14.59 6.48
N LEU A 7 11.91 14.08 7.08
CA LEU A 7 12.02 13.90 8.52
C LEU A 7 12.37 15.25 9.16
N TYR A 8 11.58 15.67 10.14
CA TYR A 8 11.79 16.92 10.89
C TYR A 8 12.06 16.63 12.36
N ASP A 9 13.04 17.33 12.93
CA ASP A 9 13.09 17.48 14.39
C ASP A 9 12.20 18.65 14.78
N LEU A 10 11.13 18.36 15.52
CA LEU A 10 10.15 19.36 15.94
C LEU A 10 10.62 20.24 17.10
N ARG A 11 11.62 19.79 17.88
CA ARG A 11 12.18 20.58 18.99
C ARG A 11 13.04 21.72 18.45
N PHE A 12 13.84 21.42 17.43
CA PHE A 12 14.74 22.40 16.78
C PHE A 12 14.14 23.01 15.51
N GLN A 13 13.01 22.50 15.02
CA GLN A 13 12.32 22.94 13.80
C GLN A 13 13.17 22.86 12.54
N ILE A 14 14.02 21.82 12.45
CA ILE A 14 14.92 21.62 11.32
C ILE A 14 14.58 20.34 10.54
N PRO A 15 14.71 20.34 9.21
CA PRO A 15 14.70 19.12 8.43
C PRO A 15 16.00 18.35 8.70
N LEU A 16 15.87 17.07 9.04
CA LEU A 16 17.01 16.17 9.26
C LEU A 16 17.40 15.44 7.98
N LYS A 17 16.40 14.97 7.22
CA LYS A 17 16.61 14.21 5.98
C LYS A 17 15.39 14.29 5.08
N SER A 18 15.62 14.51 3.79
CA SER A 18 14.59 14.40 2.75
C SER A 18 14.95 13.33 1.74
N TRP A 19 13.94 12.63 1.24
CA TRP A 19 14.08 11.70 0.13
C TRP A 19 12.81 11.69 -0.72
N LEU A 20 12.95 11.27 -1.97
CA LEU A 20 11.84 11.09 -2.88
C LEU A 20 11.43 9.62 -2.91
N HIS A 21 10.15 9.35 -2.71
CA HIS A 21 9.61 8.00 -2.81
C HIS A 21 9.72 7.50 -4.27
N PRO A 22 10.12 6.22 -4.51
CA PRO A 22 10.47 5.73 -5.85
C PRO A 22 9.31 5.74 -6.84
N SER A 23 8.08 5.59 -6.34
CA SER A 23 6.87 5.68 -7.16
C SER A 23 6.65 7.06 -7.80
N LYS A 24 7.36 8.11 -7.34
CA LYS A 24 7.21 9.52 -7.76
C LYS A 24 5.76 10.03 -7.73
N SER A 25 4.92 9.32 -6.98
CA SER A 25 3.48 9.47 -6.93
C SER A 25 3.08 10.23 -5.67
N ARG A 26 1.81 10.65 -5.60
CA ARG A 26 1.23 11.19 -4.37
C ARG A 26 1.40 10.17 -3.24
N ILE A 27 1.85 10.62 -2.06
CA ILE A 27 1.63 9.88 -0.82
C ILE A 27 0.19 10.10 -0.40
N SER A 28 -0.59 9.04 -0.36
CA SER A 28 -2.00 9.10 0.03
C SER A 28 -2.20 8.80 1.51
N VAL A 29 -1.31 8.00 2.11
CA VAL A 29 -1.32 7.64 3.52
C VAL A 29 0.13 7.55 4.00
N LEU A 30 0.41 8.09 5.19
CA LEU A 30 1.68 7.95 5.89
C LEU A 30 1.39 7.66 7.36
N LEU A 31 1.82 6.49 7.84
CA LEU A 31 1.65 6.06 9.23
C LEU A 31 2.99 5.64 9.82
N LEU A 32 3.11 5.71 11.14
CA LEU A 32 4.17 4.99 11.84
C LEU A 32 3.82 3.50 11.85
N ASN A 33 4.79 2.63 11.59
CA ASN A 33 4.63 1.22 11.90
C ASN A 33 4.68 1.06 13.42
N GLN A 34 3.59 0.59 14.00
CA GLN A 34 3.45 0.38 15.44
C GLN A 34 3.75 -1.06 15.87
N ASP A 35 4.14 -1.95 14.95
CA ASP A 35 4.51 -3.33 15.31
C ASP A 35 5.73 -3.32 16.24
N PRO A 36 5.61 -3.75 17.51
CA PRO A 36 6.74 -3.77 18.46
C PRO A 36 7.82 -4.78 18.06
N ARG A 37 7.54 -5.65 17.08
CA ARG A 37 8.50 -6.61 16.52
C ARG A 37 9.34 -6.01 15.40
N ALA A 38 9.02 -4.80 14.93
CA ALA A 38 9.82 -4.12 13.92
C ALA A 38 11.22 -3.82 14.48
N GLU A 39 12.26 -4.18 13.72
CA GLU A 39 13.66 -4.06 14.16
C GLU A 39 14.07 -2.60 14.38
N ASN A 40 13.52 -1.67 13.58
CA ASN A 40 13.82 -0.24 13.61
C ASN A 40 12.55 0.59 13.56
N LYS A 41 12.70 1.92 13.72
CA LYS A 41 11.61 2.85 13.44
C LYS A 41 11.23 2.73 11.97
N GLN A 42 9.98 2.42 11.73
CA GLN A 42 9.46 2.21 10.39
C GLN A 42 8.24 3.08 10.12
N VAL A 43 8.03 3.41 8.85
CA VAL A 43 6.83 4.08 8.36
C VAL A 43 6.15 3.23 7.30
N ILE A 44 4.82 3.28 7.28
CA ILE A 44 3.96 2.64 6.29
C ILE A 44 3.48 3.73 5.34
N ILE A 45 3.70 3.52 4.04
CA ILE A 45 3.48 4.52 3.01
C ILE A 45 2.56 3.95 1.94
N ALA A 46 1.39 4.56 1.72
CA ALA A 46 0.61 4.30 0.53
C ALA A 46 0.98 5.29 -0.57
N SER A 47 1.35 4.78 -1.74
CA SER A 47 1.58 5.62 -2.92
C SER A 47 1.39 4.83 -4.21
N GLY A 48 1.09 5.53 -5.31
CA GLY A 48 0.99 4.89 -6.63
C GLY A 48 -0.20 3.94 -6.78
N LYS A 49 0.03 2.80 -7.45
CA LYS A 49 -0.99 1.85 -7.93
C LYS A 49 -1.28 0.75 -6.90
N ASN A 50 -2.16 1.03 -5.95
CA ASN A 50 -2.55 0.08 -4.90
C ASN A 50 -1.34 -0.57 -4.19
N GLU A 51 -0.36 0.26 -3.86
CA GLU A 51 0.87 -0.18 -3.25
C GLU A 51 1.03 0.46 -1.87
N VAL A 52 1.43 -0.39 -0.92
CA VAL A 52 1.89 0.01 0.40
C VAL A 52 3.34 -0.43 0.53
N SER A 53 4.22 0.46 0.95
CA SER A 53 5.60 0.15 1.26
C SER A 53 5.93 0.46 2.72
N ILE A 54 6.73 -0.39 3.35
CA ILE A 54 7.23 -0.22 4.71
C ILE A 54 8.70 0.15 4.62
N TRP A 55 9.07 1.24 5.29
CA TRP A 55 10.41 1.82 5.21
C TRP A 55 11.02 1.95 6.60
N ASP A 56 12.22 1.42 6.77
CA ASP A 56 13.10 1.76 7.88
C ASP A 56 13.60 3.20 7.68
N ILE A 57 13.25 4.09 8.59
CA ILE A 57 13.64 5.51 8.50
C ILE A 57 15.04 5.78 9.05
N VAL A 58 15.63 4.83 9.79
CA VAL A 58 17.00 4.94 10.31
C VAL A 58 17.99 4.63 9.19
N ASN A 59 17.78 3.51 8.49
CA ASN A 59 18.66 3.08 7.40
C ASN A 59 18.20 3.57 6.02
N LEU A 60 17.01 4.18 5.94
CA LEU A 60 16.38 4.65 4.70
C LEU A 60 16.22 3.53 3.66
N GLN A 61 15.71 2.38 4.10
CA GLN A 61 15.54 1.17 3.28
C GLN A 61 14.08 0.72 3.24
N CYS A 62 13.61 0.32 2.06
CA CYS A 62 12.31 -0.34 1.89
C CYS A 62 12.43 -1.79 2.37
N THR A 63 11.70 -2.17 3.42
CA THR A 63 11.76 -3.50 4.01
C THR A 63 10.65 -4.41 3.49
N GLU A 64 9.46 -3.88 3.24
CA GLU A 64 8.33 -4.65 2.73
C GLU A 64 7.49 -3.86 1.73
N VAL A 65 6.88 -4.55 0.77
CA VAL A 65 5.97 -3.97 -0.22
C VAL A 65 4.74 -4.88 -0.33
N PHE A 66 3.55 -4.30 -0.25
CA PHE A 66 2.27 -4.96 -0.50
C PHE A 66 1.65 -4.30 -1.72
N ALA A 67 1.41 -5.06 -2.79
CA ALA A 67 0.90 -4.48 -4.03
C ALA A 67 -0.13 -5.38 -4.71
N VAL A 68 -1.10 -4.75 -5.35
CA VAL A 68 -2.01 -5.43 -6.28
C VAL A 68 -1.37 -5.42 -7.68
N LYS A 69 -1.22 -6.59 -8.28
CA LYS A 69 -0.61 -6.76 -9.62
C LYS A 69 -1.61 -7.41 -10.57
N SER A 70 -1.56 -6.97 -11.82
CA SER A 70 -2.28 -7.59 -12.92
C SER A 70 -1.40 -8.68 -13.54
N GLY A 71 -1.97 -9.87 -13.77
CA GLY A 71 -1.24 -11.00 -14.36
C GLY A 71 -0.85 -12.05 -13.32
N ASP A 72 0.11 -12.91 -13.69
CA ASP A 72 0.56 -14.02 -12.86
C ASP A 72 1.92 -13.72 -12.19
N GLU A 73 2.21 -14.46 -11.13
CA GLU A 73 3.49 -14.42 -10.41
C GLU A 73 4.69 -14.60 -11.34
N LYS A 74 4.60 -15.50 -12.32
CA LYS A 74 5.68 -15.80 -13.28
C LYS A 74 6.06 -14.60 -14.17
N THR A 75 5.10 -13.73 -14.45
CA THR A 75 5.29 -12.53 -15.29
C THR A 75 5.62 -11.30 -14.46
N THR A 76 5.39 -11.36 -13.15
CA THR A 76 5.56 -10.23 -12.24
C THR A 76 7.01 -10.23 -11.77
N GLY A 77 7.90 -9.76 -12.66
CA GLY A 77 9.28 -9.48 -12.28
C GLY A 77 9.33 -8.36 -11.23
N VAL A 78 10.13 -8.56 -10.19
CA VAL A 78 10.41 -7.52 -9.20
C VAL A 78 11.75 -6.88 -9.54
N ILE A 79 11.74 -5.57 -9.72
CA ILE A 79 12.95 -4.77 -9.94
C ILE A 79 13.29 -4.10 -8.61
N LEU A 80 14.28 -4.62 -7.88
CA LEU A 80 14.65 -4.11 -6.55
C LEU A 80 15.05 -2.63 -6.58
N GLU A 81 15.73 -2.19 -7.65
CA GLU A 81 16.11 -0.79 -7.86
C GLU A 81 14.90 0.17 -7.87
N ALA A 82 13.70 -0.32 -8.19
CA ALA A 82 12.49 0.47 -8.18
C ALA A 82 11.99 0.79 -6.75
N TYR A 83 12.62 0.26 -5.70
CA TYR A 83 12.25 0.47 -4.30
C TYR A 83 13.37 1.08 -3.45
N LYS A 84 14.38 1.68 -4.08
CA LYS A 84 15.43 2.46 -3.41
C LYS A 84 15.09 3.94 -3.35
N PRO A 85 15.36 4.64 -2.23
CA PRO A 85 15.03 6.06 -2.09
C PRO A 85 15.74 6.86 -3.19
N LEU A 86 15.02 7.80 -3.79
CA LEU A 86 15.57 8.68 -4.80
C LEU A 86 16.04 9.99 -4.17
N GLU A 87 17.00 10.64 -4.82
CA GLU A 87 17.44 11.97 -4.42
C GLU A 87 16.28 12.97 -4.50
N THR A 88 16.28 13.92 -3.58
CA THR A 88 15.28 14.98 -3.56
C THR A 88 15.56 15.92 -4.74
N PRO A 89 14.57 16.17 -5.62
CA PRO A 89 14.74 17.10 -6.74
C PRO A 89 15.06 18.50 -6.23
N GLY A 90 15.79 19.29 -7.02
CA GLY A 90 16.05 20.69 -6.70
C GLY A 90 14.80 21.56 -6.81
N ASP A 91 14.78 22.70 -6.11
CA ASP A 91 13.61 23.60 -6.03
C ASP A 91 13.05 24.00 -7.39
N ARG A 92 13.93 24.27 -8.36
CA ARG A 92 13.54 24.59 -9.74
C ARG A 92 12.77 23.44 -10.40
N GLU A 93 13.20 22.19 -10.19
CA GLU A 93 12.53 21.02 -10.74
C GLU A 93 11.18 20.77 -10.07
N ILE A 94 11.09 21.00 -8.76
CA ILE A 94 9.83 20.92 -8.01
C ILE A 94 8.84 21.96 -8.55
N LEU A 95 9.27 23.21 -8.71
CA LEU A 95 8.45 24.29 -9.25
C LEU A 95 7.96 23.97 -10.65
N VAL A 96 8.85 23.63 -11.59
CA VAL A 96 8.46 23.28 -12.98
C VAL A 96 7.43 22.14 -12.99
N ASN A 97 7.68 21.08 -12.21
CA ASN A 97 6.78 19.94 -12.12
C ASN A 97 5.44 20.22 -11.41
N SER A 98 5.35 21.30 -10.63
CA SER A 98 4.11 21.73 -9.99
C SER A 98 3.15 22.37 -11.01
N PHE A 99 3.70 22.99 -12.07
CA PHE A 99 2.92 23.72 -13.08
C PHE A 99 2.64 22.91 -14.36
N THR A 100 3.45 21.90 -14.70
CA THR A 100 3.25 21.05 -15.90
C THR A 100 2.23 19.92 -15.69
N MET A 101 1.20 20.18 -14.90
CA MET A 101 0.23 19.22 -14.38
C MET A 101 -0.40 18.36 -15.49
N ASN A 102 0.05 17.12 -15.64
CA ASN A 102 -0.67 16.12 -16.41
C ASN A 102 -1.56 15.36 -15.42
N GLU A 103 -2.88 15.51 -15.53
CA GLU A 103 -3.91 14.86 -14.71
C GLU A 103 -4.01 13.34 -14.94
N SER A 104 -2.90 12.64 -15.15
CA SER A 104 -2.90 11.17 -15.31
C SER A 104 -3.22 10.40 -14.02
N ASN A 105 -3.56 11.08 -12.91
CA ASN A 105 -3.78 10.49 -11.59
C ASN A 105 -5.25 10.17 -11.25
N PHE A 106 -6.21 10.42 -12.14
CA PHE A 106 -7.61 10.06 -11.88
C PHE A 106 -7.94 8.59 -12.21
N THR A 107 -7.08 7.90 -12.96
CA THR A 107 -7.33 6.54 -13.46
C THR A 107 -6.53 5.45 -12.75
N GLU A 108 -5.61 5.81 -11.85
CA GLU A 108 -4.80 4.83 -11.13
C GLU A 108 -5.43 4.47 -9.79
N ASN A 109 -5.61 3.17 -9.54
CA ASN A 109 -6.12 2.68 -8.27
C ASN A 109 -5.17 3.08 -7.15
N SER A 110 -5.67 3.82 -6.16
CA SER A 110 -4.87 4.36 -5.06
C SER A 110 -5.48 3.96 -3.72
N ILE A 111 -4.63 3.55 -2.79
CA ILE A 111 -5.03 3.31 -1.40
C ILE A 111 -5.27 4.65 -0.73
N ARG A 112 -6.39 4.81 -0.05
CA ARG A 112 -6.81 6.05 0.61
C ARG A 112 -6.85 5.94 2.13
N ALA A 113 -6.91 4.73 2.66
CA ALA A 113 -6.91 4.45 4.08
C ALA A 113 -6.12 3.18 4.37
N ILE A 114 -5.39 3.19 5.49
CA ILE A 114 -4.71 2.03 6.07
C ILE A 114 -5.04 1.97 7.56
N ALA A 115 -5.29 0.78 8.08
CA ALA A 115 -5.26 0.48 9.50
C ALA A 115 -4.28 -0.67 9.75
N ALA A 116 -3.29 -0.46 10.62
CA ALA A 116 -2.26 -1.42 10.99
C ALA A 116 -2.06 -1.37 12.52
N PRO A 117 -2.81 -2.17 13.30
CA PRO A 117 -2.78 -2.11 14.76
C PRO A 117 -1.45 -2.64 15.33
N ALA A 118 -0.98 -2.02 16.42
CA ALA A 118 0.35 -2.28 16.99
C ALA A 118 0.66 -3.75 17.30
N ASP A 119 -0.29 -4.60 17.70
CA ASP A 119 0.02 -5.99 18.08
C ASP A 119 -0.55 -7.02 17.11
N CYS A 120 -1.15 -6.58 16.02
CA CYS A 120 -1.77 -7.48 15.07
C CYS A 120 -0.86 -7.71 13.87
N ARG A 121 -0.70 -8.96 13.44
CA ARG A 121 -0.05 -9.28 12.15
C ARG A 121 -1.03 -9.06 10.99
N LEU A 122 -1.68 -7.91 11.00
CA LEU A 122 -2.69 -7.56 10.02
C LEU A 122 -2.55 -6.12 9.57
N MET A 123 -2.88 -5.91 8.31
CA MET A 123 -3.09 -4.58 7.75
C MET A 123 -4.39 -4.59 6.96
N ILE A 124 -5.22 -3.57 7.15
CA ILE A 124 -6.43 -3.33 6.37
C ILE A 124 -6.17 -2.14 5.45
N THR A 125 -6.52 -2.28 4.17
CA THR A 125 -6.38 -1.21 3.19
C THR A 125 -7.68 -0.99 2.44
N GLY A 126 -8.02 0.27 2.17
CA GLY A 126 -9.17 0.66 1.33
C GLY A 126 -8.79 1.78 0.37
N GLY A 127 -9.32 1.75 -0.85
CA GLY A 127 -8.86 2.62 -1.93
C GLY A 127 -9.91 3.00 -2.98
N SER A 128 -9.44 3.60 -4.06
CA SER A 128 -10.30 4.01 -5.18
C SER A 128 -10.81 2.86 -6.04
N ASP A 129 -10.27 1.66 -5.87
CA ASP A 129 -10.80 0.44 -6.48
C ASP A 129 -12.02 -0.13 -5.74
N ARG A 130 -12.51 0.58 -4.72
CA ARG A 130 -13.73 0.26 -3.95
C ARG A 130 -13.65 -1.07 -3.20
N LYS A 131 -12.43 -1.61 -3.05
CA LYS A 131 -12.18 -2.84 -2.30
C LYS A 131 -11.62 -2.55 -0.92
N ILE A 132 -12.04 -3.34 0.05
CA ILE A 132 -11.41 -3.42 1.38
C ILE A 132 -10.65 -4.73 1.43
N ARG A 133 -9.35 -4.64 1.65
CA ARG A 133 -8.45 -5.79 1.75
C ARG A 133 -7.96 -5.94 3.16
N PHE A 134 -7.83 -7.19 3.56
CA PHE A 134 -7.05 -7.61 4.71
C PHE A 134 -5.80 -8.32 4.22
N TRP A 135 -4.67 -7.93 4.81
CA TRP A 135 -3.36 -8.50 4.57
C TRP A 135 -2.89 -9.14 5.87
N ASP A 136 -2.71 -10.45 5.88
CA ASP A 136 -1.99 -11.15 6.96
C ASP A 136 -0.49 -10.94 6.72
N THR A 137 0.13 -10.08 7.52
CA THR A 137 1.54 -9.72 7.36
C THR A 137 2.48 -10.82 7.84
N ALA A 138 1.97 -11.86 8.52
CA ALA A 138 2.72 -13.06 8.88
C ALA A 138 2.74 -14.09 7.75
N ARG A 139 1.59 -14.25 7.09
CA ARG A 139 1.27 -15.34 6.17
C ARG A 139 0.35 -14.82 5.08
N ILE A 140 0.95 -14.26 4.03
CA ILE A 140 0.21 -13.54 3.01
C ILE A 140 -0.87 -14.39 2.33
N GLU A 141 -0.71 -15.71 2.28
CA GLU A 141 -1.68 -16.67 1.75
C GLU A 141 -3.04 -16.65 2.47
N ASN A 142 -3.10 -16.16 3.70
CA ASN A 142 -4.33 -15.97 4.47
C ASN A 142 -5.03 -14.64 4.17
N SER A 143 -4.44 -13.79 3.34
CA SER A 143 -4.99 -12.48 2.97
C SER A 143 -6.24 -12.63 2.11
N GLY A 144 -7.00 -11.54 1.98
CA GLY A 144 -8.23 -11.55 1.20
C GLY A 144 -8.84 -10.18 0.97
N VAL A 145 -9.70 -10.10 -0.04
CA VAL A 145 -10.63 -8.99 -0.23
C VAL A 145 -11.88 -9.29 0.62
N ILE A 146 -12.15 -8.44 1.61
CA ILE A 146 -13.31 -8.59 2.52
C ILE A 146 -14.56 -7.99 1.88
N LEU A 147 -14.41 -6.89 1.15
CA LEU A 147 -15.52 -6.19 0.49
C LEU A 147 -15.11 -5.64 -0.87
N GLY A 148 -16.09 -5.51 -1.77
CA GLY A 148 -15.93 -4.89 -3.08
C GLY A 148 -15.58 -5.87 -4.21
N THR A 149 -15.65 -7.18 -3.95
CA THR A 149 -15.63 -8.20 -5.02
C THR A 149 -16.95 -8.19 -5.78
N GLU A 150 -16.88 -8.26 -7.11
CA GLU A 150 -18.06 -8.46 -7.94
C GLU A 150 -18.50 -9.93 -7.92
N LEU A 151 -19.78 -10.20 -8.23
CA LEU A 151 -20.37 -11.55 -8.16
C LEU A 151 -19.64 -12.59 -9.02
N ASP A 152 -19.02 -12.16 -10.13
CA ASP A 152 -18.30 -13.01 -11.07
C ASP A 152 -16.77 -12.92 -10.94
N GLU A 153 -16.26 -12.21 -9.92
CA GLU A 153 -14.82 -12.04 -9.76
C GLU A 153 -14.17 -13.27 -9.11
N SER A 154 -13.13 -13.81 -9.76
CA SER A 154 -12.38 -14.93 -9.20
C SER A 154 -11.64 -14.52 -7.92
N LYS A 155 -11.59 -15.43 -6.94
CA LYS A 155 -10.82 -15.22 -5.70
C LYS A 155 -9.35 -14.85 -6.02
N PRO A 156 -8.81 -13.76 -5.46
CA PRO A 156 -7.43 -13.38 -5.69
C PRO A 156 -6.47 -14.42 -5.13
N ARG A 157 -5.29 -14.50 -5.74
CA ARG A 157 -4.16 -15.30 -5.24
C ARG A 157 -3.16 -14.37 -4.58
N TYR A 158 -2.53 -14.88 -3.53
CA TYR A 158 -1.50 -14.15 -2.80
C TYR A 158 -0.18 -14.91 -2.90
N SER A 159 0.92 -14.17 -3.05
CA SER A 159 2.26 -14.74 -2.93
C SER A 159 3.23 -13.77 -2.29
N THR A 160 4.33 -14.31 -1.78
CA THR A 160 5.43 -13.53 -1.23
C THR A 160 6.72 -13.90 -1.93
N ASN A 161 7.54 -12.91 -2.22
CA ASN A 161 8.87 -13.06 -2.76
C ASN A 161 9.84 -12.23 -1.91
N THR A 162 10.98 -12.80 -1.52
CA THR A 162 12.02 -12.07 -0.80
C THR A 162 13.23 -11.93 -1.70
N ILE A 163 13.64 -10.70 -1.95
CA ILE A 163 14.82 -10.37 -2.75
C ILE A 163 15.73 -9.53 -1.87
N GLU A 164 16.96 -10.03 -1.66
CA GLU A 164 17.89 -9.49 -0.67
C GLU A 164 17.24 -9.41 0.73
N HIS A 165 16.97 -8.20 1.22
CA HIS A 165 16.38 -7.94 2.53
C HIS A 165 14.97 -7.33 2.44
N THR A 166 14.38 -7.25 1.24
CA THR A 166 13.05 -6.68 1.02
C THR A 166 12.05 -7.78 0.69
N LYS A 167 10.92 -7.81 1.40
CA LYS A 167 9.80 -8.73 1.12
C LYS A 167 8.77 -8.07 0.22
N PHE A 168 8.29 -8.81 -0.76
CA PHE A 168 7.30 -8.37 -1.73
C PHE A 168 6.09 -9.28 -1.64
N HIS A 169 4.97 -8.71 -1.26
CA HIS A 169 3.69 -9.39 -1.08
C HIS A 169 2.73 -8.93 -2.17
N PHE A 170 2.18 -9.87 -2.92
CA PHE A 170 1.36 -9.57 -4.08
C PHE A 170 -0.02 -10.17 -3.97
N GLU A 171 -1.02 -9.37 -4.34
CA GLU A 171 -2.35 -9.82 -4.74
C GLU A 171 -2.40 -9.91 -6.27
N PHE A 172 -2.78 -11.06 -6.80
CA PHE A 172 -3.01 -11.27 -8.23
C PHE A 172 -4.50 -11.46 -8.51
N ASN A 173 -5.05 -10.55 -9.31
CA ASN A 173 -6.42 -10.66 -9.83
C ASN A 173 -6.39 -11.40 -11.15
N ARG A 174 -7.17 -12.48 -11.28
CA ARG A 174 -7.31 -13.21 -12.53
C ARG A 174 -8.29 -12.48 -13.44
N THR A 175 -7.85 -12.10 -14.63
CA THR A 175 -8.77 -11.73 -15.71
C THR A 175 -9.19 -13.00 -16.43
N ASN A 176 -10.38 -13.55 -16.16
CA ASN A 176 -10.97 -14.56 -17.04
C ASN A 176 -12.50 -14.45 -17.08
N ASN A 177 -13.01 -14.39 -18.31
CA ASN A 177 -14.40 -14.71 -18.67
C ASN A 177 -14.67 -16.15 -18.24
N HIS A 178 -15.40 -16.38 -17.15
CA HIS A 178 -16.42 -17.43 -17.02
C HIS A 178 -16.97 -17.54 -15.59
N HIS A 179 -18.29 -17.60 -15.54
CA HIS A 179 -19.21 -17.76 -14.41
C HIS A 179 -18.75 -18.75 -13.35
N GLY A 180 -18.62 -18.27 -12.12
CA GLY A 180 -18.34 -19.09 -10.95
C GLY A 180 -19.00 -18.49 -9.72
N ASN A 181 -20.26 -18.87 -9.47
CA ASN A 181 -20.94 -18.59 -8.21
C ASN A 181 -20.20 -19.26 -7.06
N ASN A 182 -19.49 -18.48 -6.24
CA ASN A 182 -19.04 -18.92 -4.92
C ASN A 182 -19.17 -17.77 -3.92
N ILE A 183 -20.11 -17.93 -2.99
CA ILE A 183 -20.23 -17.09 -1.80
C ILE A 183 -19.44 -17.78 -0.70
N ILE A 184 -18.39 -17.13 -0.19
CA ILE A 184 -17.69 -17.56 1.03
C ILE A 184 -17.97 -16.53 2.10
N LEU A 185 -18.77 -16.91 3.10
CA LEU A 185 -18.84 -16.23 4.38
C LEU A 185 -17.56 -16.56 5.15
N THR A 186 -16.76 -15.54 5.47
CA THR A 186 -15.64 -15.68 6.39
C THR A 186 -16.02 -15.01 7.70
N GLU A 187 -16.09 -15.79 8.78
CA GLU A 187 -16.21 -15.26 10.13
C GLU A 187 -14.81 -14.75 10.55
N LEU A 188 -14.67 -13.44 10.68
CA LEU A 188 -13.51 -12.84 11.33
C LEU A 188 -13.71 -12.90 12.86
N PRO A 189 -12.64 -12.88 13.68
CA PRO A 189 -12.84 -12.65 15.11
C PRO A 189 -13.48 -11.26 15.32
N TYR A 190 -14.06 -11.02 16.51
CA TYR A 190 -14.89 -9.87 16.88
C TYR A 190 -14.19 -8.47 16.98
N PRO A 191 -13.46 -7.96 15.98
CA PRO A 191 -13.41 -6.49 15.72
C PRO A 191 -14.45 -5.94 14.74
N MET A 192 -15.03 -4.78 15.10
CA MET A 192 -15.87 -3.99 14.21
C MET A 192 -15.04 -3.13 13.24
N ILE A 193 -15.34 -3.18 11.94
CA ILE A 193 -14.75 -2.28 10.92
C ILE A 193 -15.80 -1.26 10.48
N ILE A 194 -15.45 0.02 10.54
CA ILE A 194 -16.27 1.11 10.00
C ILE A 194 -15.53 1.73 8.81
N SER A 195 -16.15 1.73 7.63
CA SER A 195 -15.61 2.36 6.44
C SER A 195 -16.59 3.39 5.87
N GLY A 196 -16.11 4.59 5.57
CA GLY A 196 -16.87 5.61 4.82
C GLY A 196 -16.36 5.72 3.38
N ASP A 197 -17.26 5.86 2.42
CA ASP A 197 -16.92 6.20 1.04
C ASP A 197 -17.16 7.70 0.72
N ARG A 198 -16.78 8.10 -0.50
CA ARG A 198 -16.95 9.49 -0.96
C ARG A 198 -18.41 9.86 -1.27
N ASP A 199 -19.26 8.86 -1.42
CA ASP A 199 -20.68 9.02 -1.74
C ASP A 199 -21.52 9.13 -0.44
N GLY A 200 -20.86 9.06 0.72
CA GLY A 200 -21.47 9.23 2.04
C GLY A 200 -21.98 7.95 2.67
N VAL A 201 -21.68 6.78 2.10
CA VAL A 201 -22.10 5.49 2.67
C VAL A 201 -21.12 5.04 3.74
N ILE A 202 -21.66 4.71 4.92
CA ILE A 202 -20.91 4.08 6.01
C ILE A 202 -21.26 2.60 6.05
N LYS A 203 -20.25 1.73 5.89
CA LYS A 203 -20.39 0.29 6.08
C LYS A 203 -19.82 -0.09 7.44
N VAL A 204 -20.57 -0.86 8.21
CA VAL A 204 -20.16 -1.43 9.50
C VAL A 204 -20.13 -2.94 9.35
N LEU A 205 -18.98 -3.55 9.62
CA LEU A 205 -18.82 -5.01 9.68
C LEU A 205 -18.52 -5.38 11.12
N ALA A 206 -19.12 -6.45 11.62
CA ALA A 206 -18.98 -6.94 13.00
C ALA A 206 -18.66 -8.44 13.00
#